data_AF-A0A3N7HHD2-F1
#
_entry.id   AF-A0A3N7HHD2-F1
#
_cell.length_a   1.000
_cell.length_b   1.000
_cell.length_c   1.000
_cell.angle_alpha   90.00
_cell.angle_beta   90.00
_cell.angle_gamma   90.00
#
_symmetry.space_group_name_H-M   'P 1'
#
loop_
_entity.id
_entity.type
_entity.pdbx_description
1 polymer ?
#
loop_
_entity_poly.entity_id
_entity_poly.type
_entity_poly.pdbx_seq_one_letter_code
_entity_poly.pdbx_strand_id
1 'polypeptide(L)'
;MFWKRKKPTGPRSEPRDHHYAFAHVVLRDVCASDPLQLFAIVASPEQERFIAWLWELTEKRVGKPIAELDPKTLAVTTCRIGEHPAIIVRMPAPEAVAEAHLVGLLLTSVPESASEAPASVAFRYFTLEHGVNMDGSARTVLCEWADGVHRNFGEGPEATESAFIEALAGKL
;
A
#
# COMPACT_ATOMS: atom_id res chain seq x y z
N MET A 1 25.61 -33.34 -2.52
CA MET A 1 24.77 -32.18 -2.14
C MET A 1 24.38 -31.44 -3.41
N PHE A 2 23.13 -31.54 -3.86
CA PHE A 2 22.66 -30.88 -5.07
C PHE A 2 22.03 -29.55 -4.69
N TRP A 3 22.76 -28.46 -4.92
CA TRP A 3 22.24 -27.11 -4.77
C TRP A 3 21.32 -26.82 -5.96
N LYS A 4 20.00 -26.88 -5.76
CA LYS A 4 19.05 -26.39 -6.77
C LYS A 4 19.16 -24.86 -6.80
N ARG A 5 19.88 -24.31 -7.80
CA ARG A 5 19.70 -22.90 -8.20
C ARG A 5 18.22 -22.73 -8.54
N LYS A 6 17.47 -21.94 -7.77
CA LYS A 6 16.17 -21.42 -8.20
C LYS A 6 16.42 -20.68 -9.51
N LYS A 7 15.77 -21.10 -10.60
CA LYS A 7 15.73 -20.31 -11.83
C LYS A 7 15.13 -18.95 -11.48
N PRO A 8 15.63 -17.83 -12.03
CA PRO A 8 14.90 -16.59 -11.97
C PRO A 8 13.60 -16.82 -12.74
N THR A 9 12.48 -16.85 -12.04
CA THR A 9 11.16 -16.85 -12.62
C THR A 9 11.01 -15.51 -13.33
N GLY A 10 10.73 -15.54 -14.64
CA GLY A 10 10.33 -14.34 -15.35
C GLY A 10 9.11 -13.68 -14.68
N PRO A 11 8.79 -12.43 -15.04
CA PRO A 11 7.65 -11.73 -14.46
C PRO A 11 6.37 -12.57 -14.61
N ARG A 12 5.56 -12.63 -13.56
CA ARG A 12 4.26 -13.29 -13.60
C ARG A 12 3.34 -12.51 -14.52
N SER A 13 2.44 -13.22 -15.21
CA SER A 13 1.44 -12.59 -16.08
C SER A 13 0.30 -11.93 -15.30
N GLU A 14 0.02 -12.42 -14.09
CA GLU A 14 -1.07 -11.97 -13.24
C GLU A 14 -0.54 -11.62 -11.84
N PRO A 15 -1.08 -10.57 -11.20
CA PRO A 15 -0.73 -10.23 -9.83
C PRO A 15 -1.17 -11.33 -8.88
N ARG A 16 -0.39 -11.57 -7.83
CA ARG A 16 -0.76 -12.47 -6.75
C ARG A 16 -1.93 -11.86 -6.00
N ASP A 17 -3.04 -12.58 -5.92
CA ASP A 17 -4.29 -12.08 -5.36
C ASP A 17 -4.14 -11.45 -3.97
N HIS A 18 -3.31 -12.04 -3.09
CA HIS A 18 -3.08 -11.51 -1.74
C HIS A 18 -2.34 -10.18 -1.74
N HIS A 19 -1.34 -10.06 -2.62
CA HIS A 19 -0.56 -8.84 -2.77
C HIS A 19 -1.48 -7.70 -3.24
N TYR A 20 -2.21 -7.96 -4.31
CA TYR A 20 -3.16 -7.02 -4.89
C TYR A 20 -4.30 -6.67 -3.92
N ALA A 21 -4.94 -7.67 -3.31
CA ALA A 21 -6.09 -7.45 -2.44
C ALA A 21 -5.69 -6.71 -1.15
N PHE A 22 -4.52 -6.97 -0.57
CA PHE A 22 -4.06 -6.20 0.59
C PHE A 22 -3.91 -4.71 0.23
N ALA A 23 -3.18 -4.41 -0.84
CA ALA A 23 -2.82 -3.04 -1.22
C ALA A 23 -3.95 -2.24 -1.89
N HIS A 24 -4.82 -2.86 -2.69
CA HIS A 24 -5.85 -2.13 -3.45
C HIS A 24 -7.22 -2.19 -2.81
N VAL A 25 -7.42 -3.08 -1.83
CA VAL A 25 -8.76 -3.42 -1.36
C VAL A 25 -8.85 -3.40 0.15
N VAL A 26 -8.22 -4.33 0.87
CA VAL A 26 -8.42 -4.51 2.31
C VAL A 26 -7.94 -3.32 3.12
N LEU A 27 -6.69 -2.88 2.92
CA LEU A 27 -6.15 -1.74 3.66
C LEU A 27 -6.92 -0.45 3.33
N ARG A 28 -7.32 -0.27 2.07
CA ARG A 28 -8.14 0.86 1.63
C ARG A 28 -9.54 0.85 2.24
N ASP A 29 -10.23 -0.29 2.20
CA ASP A 29 -11.60 -0.43 2.71
C ASP A 29 -11.62 -0.21 4.24
N VAL A 30 -10.62 -0.71 4.98
CA VAL A 30 -10.48 -0.45 6.42
C VAL A 30 -10.18 1.02 6.69
N CYS A 31 -9.28 1.64 5.91
CA CYS A 31 -9.03 3.08 6.05
C CYS A 31 -10.29 3.91 5.78
N ALA A 32 -11.06 3.56 4.75
CA ALA A 32 -12.27 4.28 4.40
C ALA A 32 -13.36 4.15 5.47
N SER A 33 -13.39 3.04 6.20
CA SER A 33 -14.35 2.82 7.28
C SER A 33 -14.07 3.69 8.51
N ASP A 34 -12.80 3.82 8.91
CA ASP A 34 -12.40 4.66 10.05
C ASP A 34 -10.93 5.07 9.91
N PRO A 35 -10.64 6.20 9.22
CA PRO A 35 -9.27 6.64 9.00
C PRO A 35 -8.55 6.98 10.31
N LEU A 36 -9.23 7.62 11.27
CA LEU A 36 -8.60 8.02 12.53
C LEU A 36 -8.20 6.80 13.37
N GLN A 37 -9.08 5.80 13.46
CA GLN A 37 -8.77 4.59 14.19
C GLN A 37 -7.61 3.83 13.54
N LEU A 38 -7.59 3.72 12.21
CA LEU A 38 -6.46 3.09 11.51
C LEU A 38 -5.15 3.80 11.86
N PHE A 39 -5.10 5.13 11.73
CA PHE A 39 -3.90 5.90 12.03
C PHE A 39 -3.48 5.79 13.49
N ALA A 40 -4.43 5.83 14.42
CA ALA A 40 -4.15 5.69 15.84
C ALA A 40 -3.55 4.32 16.19
N ILE A 41 -4.12 3.23 15.66
CA ILE A 41 -3.63 1.87 15.92
C ILE A 41 -2.25 1.67 15.29
N VAL A 42 -2.06 2.09 14.03
CA VAL A 42 -0.78 1.93 13.32
C VAL A 42 0.34 2.74 13.98
N ALA A 43 0.03 3.87 14.62
CA ALA A 43 1.00 4.65 15.39
C ALA A 43 1.27 4.12 16.81
N SER A 44 0.62 3.03 17.22
CA SER A 44 0.72 2.46 18.57
C SER A 44 1.55 1.16 18.61
N PRO A 45 1.87 0.64 19.81
CA PRO A 45 2.49 -0.69 19.95
C PRO A 45 1.67 -1.86 19.37
N GLU A 46 0.40 -1.63 19.02
CA GLU A 46 -0.49 -2.63 18.43
C GLU A 46 -0.31 -2.79 16.91
N GLN A 47 0.58 -2.02 16.29
CA GLN A 47 0.81 -1.99 14.84
C GLN A 47 0.98 -3.40 14.26
N GLU A 48 1.91 -4.21 14.79
CA GLU A 48 2.20 -5.54 14.25
C GLU A 48 0.96 -6.46 14.28
N ARG A 49 0.23 -6.46 15.41
CA ARG A 49 -1.00 -7.26 15.57
C ARG A 49 -2.09 -6.79 14.61
N PHE A 50 -2.21 -5.48 14.41
CA PHE A 50 -3.20 -4.91 13.51
C PHE A 50 -2.89 -5.24 12.03
N ILE A 51 -1.62 -5.16 11.62
CA ILE A 51 -1.21 -5.56 10.26
C ILE A 51 -1.45 -7.06 10.02
N ALA A 52 -1.15 -7.91 11.02
CA ALA A 52 -1.46 -9.33 10.94
C ALA A 52 -2.98 -9.57 10.75
N TRP A 53 -3.83 -8.83 11.48
CA TRP A 53 -5.27 -8.91 11.32
C TRP A 53 -5.75 -8.44 9.92
N LEU A 54 -5.18 -7.36 9.37
CA LEU A 54 -5.47 -6.95 7.98
C LEU A 54 -5.07 -8.03 6.97
N TRP A 55 -3.96 -8.73 7.22
CA TRP A 55 -3.56 -9.86 6.40
C TRP A 55 -4.57 -11.01 6.50
N GLU A 56 -5.02 -11.38 7.68
CA GLU A 56 -6.08 -12.40 7.86
C GLU A 56 -7.38 -12.02 7.15
N LEU A 57 -7.76 -10.73 7.13
CA LEU A 57 -8.90 -10.26 6.34
C LEU A 57 -8.68 -10.45 4.84
N THR A 58 -7.44 -10.24 4.38
CA THR A 58 -7.05 -10.50 2.98
C THR A 58 -7.21 -11.99 2.67
N GLU A 59 -6.71 -12.88 3.52
CA GLU A 59 -6.86 -14.33 3.35
C GLU A 59 -8.34 -14.76 3.32
N LYS A 60 -9.18 -14.19 4.19
CA LYS A 60 -10.63 -14.45 4.16
C LYS A 60 -11.28 -14.03 2.85
N ARG A 61 -10.74 -13.01 2.18
CA ARG A 61 -11.29 -12.45 0.94
C ARG A 61 -10.87 -13.22 -0.30
N VAL A 62 -9.61 -13.63 -0.39
CA VAL A 62 -9.05 -14.22 -1.62
C VAL A 62 -8.55 -15.67 -1.44
N GLY A 63 -8.77 -16.27 -0.26
CA GLY A 63 -8.36 -17.64 0.04
C GLY A 63 -7.00 -17.69 0.75
N LYS A 64 -6.36 -18.86 0.81
CA LYS A 64 -5.05 -18.99 1.49
C LYS A 64 -3.93 -18.39 0.64
N PRO A 65 -2.89 -17.77 1.25
CA PRO A 65 -1.78 -17.21 0.52
C PRO A 65 -1.03 -18.30 -0.23
N ILE A 66 -0.55 -17.95 -1.41
CA ILE A 66 0.50 -18.75 -2.03
C ILE A 66 1.73 -18.68 -1.12
N ALA A 67 2.47 -19.78 -1.00
CA ALA A 67 3.58 -19.93 -0.05
C ALA A 67 4.73 -18.90 -0.20
N GLU A 68 4.67 -18.05 -1.20
CA GLU A 68 5.66 -17.03 -1.57
C GLU A 68 5.41 -15.67 -0.90
N LEU A 69 4.24 -15.45 -0.29
CA LEU A 69 3.90 -14.21 0.41
C LEU A 69 3.89 -14.45 1.93
N ASP A 70 4.84 -13.82 2.63
CA ASP A 70 4.91 -13.80 4.09
C ASP A 70 4.50 -12.41 4.60
N PRO A 71 3.43 -12.28 5.42
CA PRO A 71 3.01 -11.00 5.98
C PRO A 71 4.10 -10.30 6.79
N LYS A 72 5.09 -11.04 7.33
CA LYS A 72 6.22 -10.47 8.07
C LYS A 72 7.17 -9.66 7.19
N THR A 73 7.03 -9.76 5.87
CA THR A 73 7.81 -8.94 4.92
C THR A 73 7.18 -7.58 4.66
N LEU A 74 5.94 -7.36 5.11
CA LEU A 74 5.36 -6.04 5.20
C LEU A 74 6.13 -5.21 6.23
N ALA A 75 6.47 -3.98 5.86
CA ALA A 75 6.98 -3.01 6.82
C ALA A 75 6.14 -1.76 6.78
N VAL A 76 5.86 -1.23 7.97
CA VAL A 76 5.02 -0.05 8.12
C VAL A 76 5.81 1.05 8.80
N THR A 77 5.91 2.19 8.13
CA THR A 77 6.56 3.40 8.63
C THR A 77 5.49 4.46 8.84
N THR A 78 5.44 5.07 10.02
CA THR A 78 4.65 6.29 10.27
C THR A 78 5.54 7.52 10.14
N CYS A 79 5.04 8.55 9.47
CA CYS A 79 5.77 9.80 9.27
C CYS A 79 4.82 10.99 9.08
N ARG A 80 5.37 12.15 8.70
CA ARG A 80 4.61 13.31 8.23
C ARG A 80 5.05 13.66 6.81
N ILE A 81 4.09 14.06 5.98
CA ILE A 81 4.33 14.64 4.66
C ILE A 81 3.69 16.03 4.66
N GLY A 82 4.53 17.06 4.73
CA GLY A 82 4.07 18.41 5.11
C GLY A 82 3.40 18.40 6.49
N GLU A 83 2.18 18.91 6.57
CA GLU A 83 1.39 18.93 7.82
C GLU A 83 0.51 17.68 8.02
N HIS A 84 0.59 16.71 7.12
CA HIS A 84 -0.29 15.55 7.14
C HIS A 84 0.39 14.34 7.78
N PRO A 85 -0.20 13.72 8.82
CA PRO A 85 0.19 12.39 9.24
C PRO A 85 0.12 11.42 8.07
N ALA A 86 1.12 10.56 7.94
CA ALA A 86 1.21 9.59 6.87
C ALA A 86 1.63 8.21 7.35
N ILE A 87 1.12 7.20 6.67
CA ILE A 87 1.52 5.80 6.81
C ILE A 87 2.06 5.34 5.47
N ILE A 88 3.28 4.80 5.48
CA ILE A 88 3.91 4.15 4.34
C ILE A 88 3.98 2.66 4.63
N VAL A 89 3.41 1.85 3.74
CA VAL A 89 3.50 0.39 3.81
C VAL A 89 4.37 -0.09 2.66
N ARG A 90 5.49 -0.72 2.99
CA ARG A 90 6.33 -1.43 2.04
C ARG A 90 5.80 -2.84 1.85
N MET A 91 5.46 -3.15 0.61
CA MET A 91 4.89 -4.43 0.22
C MET A 91 6.00 -5.46 -0.07
N PRO A 92 5.66 -6.76 -0.08
CA PRO A 92 6.56 -7.78 -0.61
C PRO A 92 6.97 -7.41 -2.05
N ALA A 93 8.19 -7.76 -2.45
CA ALA A 93 8.72 -7.40 -3.76
C ALA A 93 7.74 -7.85 -4.87
N PRO A 94 7.30 -6.93 -5.76
CA PRO A 94 6.32 -7.27 -6.78
C PRO A 94 6.92 -8.14 -7.88
N GLU A 95 6.10 -9.02 -8.44
CA GLU A 95 6.44 -9.98 -9.49
C GLU A 95 5.57 -9.84 -10.74
N ALA A 96 4.51 -9.03 -10.67
CA ALA A 96 3.55 -8.80 -11.76
C ALA A 96 3.09 -7.34 -11.80
N VAL A 97 2.59 -6.92 -12.96
CA VAL A 97 1.99 -5.59 -13.15
C VAL A 97 0.84 -5.39 -12.17
N ALA A 98 0.70 -4.17 -11.66
CA ALA A 98 -0.29 -3.75 -10.67
C ALA A 98 -0.07 -4.33 -9.25
N GLU A 99 0.98 -5.10 -9.00
CA GLU A 99 1.44 -5.33 -7.63
C GLU A 99 2.18 -4.09 -7.12
N ALA A 100 1.87 -3.66 -5.89
CA ALA A 100 2.51 -2.49 -5.29
C ALA A 100 3.93 -2.75 -4.78
N HIS A 101 4.82 -1.77 -4.94
CA HIS A 101 6.05 -1.64 -4.16
C HIS A 101 5.75 -1.00 -2.79
N LEU A 102 4.97 0.08 -2.81
CA LEU A 102 4.64 0.90 -1.65
C LEU A 102 3.17 1.32 -1.68
N VAL A 103 2.57 1.48 -0.51
CA VAL A 103 1.25 2.09 -0.32
C VAL A 103 1.41 3.28 0.61
N GLY A 104 0.78 4.41 0.29
CA GLY A 104 0.83 5.65 1.05
C GLY A 104 -0.56 6.11 1.46
N LEU A 105 -0.79 6.30 2.76
CA LEU A 105 -2.01 6.88 3.29
C LEU A 105 -1.66 8.23 3.91
N LEU A 106 -2.40 9.28 3.55
CA LEU A 106 -2.24 10.62 4.15
C LEU A 106 -3.55 11.06 4.76
N LEU A 107 -3.50 11.53 6.00
CA LEU A 107 -4.63 12.12 6.68
C LEU A 107 -4.67 13.62 6.36
N THR A 108 -5.58 14.05 5.49
CA THR A 108 -5.60 15.40 4.92
C THR A 108 -6.50 16.38 5.63
N SER A 109 -7.49 15.90 6.39
CA SER A 109 -8.25 16.71 7.33
C SER A 109 -8.63 15.89 8.56
N VAL A 110 -8.65 16.57 9.70
CA VAL A 110 -9.09 16.05 10.99
C VAL A 110 -10.05 17.08 11.57
N PRO A 111 -11.19 16.68 12.16
CA PRO A 111 -12.09 17.62 12.80
C PRO A 111 -11.34 18.47 13.83
N GLU A 112 -11.55 19.79 13.79
CA GLU A 112 -10.92 20.72 14.74
C GLU A 112 -11.58 20.64 16.12
N SER A 113 -12.78 20.05 16.20
CA SER A 113 -13.53 19.86 17.45
C SER A 113 -14.29 18.53 17.47
N ALA A 114 -14.46 17.98 18.67
CA ALA A 114 -15.28 16.78 18.89
C ALA A 114 -16.79 16.97 18.60
N SER A 115 -17.23 18.22 18.36
CA SER A 115 -18.61 18.55 17.97
C SER A 115 -18.85 18.52 16.46
N GLU A 116 -17.81 18.42 15.64
CA GLU A 116 -17.95 18.21 14.21
C GLU A 116 -18.32 16.75 13.93
N ALA A 117 -19.32 16.53 13.09
CA ALA A 117 -19.69 15.18 12.67
C ALA A 117 -18.47 14.48 12.03
N PRO A 118 -18.31 13.15 12.19
CA PRO A 118 -17.19 12.38 11.62
C PRO A 118 -17.02 12.45 10.09
N ALA A 119 -17.92 13.17 9.40
CA ALA A 119 -17.85 13.50 7.98
C ALA A 119 -16.68 14.43 7.57
N SER A 120 -15.87 14.93 8.52
CA SER A 120 -14.76 15.85 8.23
C SER A 120 -13.37 15.20 8.19
N VAL A 121 -13.25 13.89 8.36
CA VAL A 121 -11.96 13.19 8.23
C VAL A 121 -11.73 12.78 6.78
N ALA A 122 -10.94 13.55 6.04
CA ALA A 122 -10.48 13.16 4.71
C ALA A 122 -9.10 12.50 4.77
N PHE A 123 -8.91 11.51 3.91
CA PHE A 123 -7.62 10.87 3.67
C PHE A 123 -7.39 10.73 2.17
N ARG A 124 -6.13 10.52 1.79
CA ARG A 124 -5.72 10.19 0.43
C ARG A 124 -4.96 8.87 0.43
N TYR A 125 -5.15 8.09 -0.63
CA TYR A 125 -4.66 6.72 -0.71
C TYR A 125 -3.93 6.51 -2.01
N PHE A 126 -2.63 6.22 -1.92
CA PHE A 126 -1.74 6.08 -3.06
C PHE A 126 -1.09 4.71 -3.10
N THR A 127 -0.79 4.25 -4.31
CA THR A 127 0.01 3.06 -4.57
C THR A 127 1.16 3.44 -5.50
N LEU A 128 2.34 2.86 -5.25
CA LEU A 128 3.44 2.84 -6.21
C LEU A 128 3.50 1.44 -6.79
N GLU A 129 2.92 1.25 -7.96
CA GLU A 129 2.77 -0.06 -8.60
C GLU A 129 3.95 -0.44 -9.46
N HIS A 130 4.17 -1.75 -9.57
CA HIS A 130 5.02 -2.33 -10.58
C HIS A 130 4.35 -2.22 -11.95
N GLY A 131 5.12 -1.74 -12.92
CA GLY A 131 4.74 -1.70 -14.32
C GLY A 131 5.88 -2.16 -15.21
N VAL A 132 5.58 -2.28 -16.50
CA VAL A 132 6.56 -2.55 -17.54
C VAL A 132 6.40 -1.55 -18.68
N ASN A 133 7.53 -1.09 -19.21
CA ASN A 133 7.59 -0.28 -20.41
C ASN A 133 7.31 -1.13 -21.67
N MET A 134 7.10 -0.48 -22.81
CA MET A 134 6.88 -1.17 -24.09
C MET A 134 8.07 -2.06 -24.51
N ASP A 135 9.28 -1.69 -24.10
CA ASP A 135 10.50 -2.47 -24.32
C ASP A 135 10.69 -3.63 -23.31
N GLY A 136 9.74 -3.81 -22.39
CA GLY A 136 9.78 -4.83 -21.35
C GLY A 136 10.62 -4.47 -20.12
N SER A 137 11.26 -3.29 -20.07
CA SER A 137 11.96 -2.84 -18.87
C SER A 137 10.99 -2.55 -17.73
N ALA A 138 11.39 -2.86 -16.50
CA ALA A 138 10.59 -2.58 -15.31
C ALA A 138 10.49 -1.07 -15.08
N ARG A 139 9.32 -0.61 -14.63
CA ARG A 139 9.08 0.76 -14.18
C ARG A 139 8.19 0.76 -12.96
N THR A 140 8.05 1.91 -12.34
CA THR A 140 7.00 2.15 -11.34
C THR A 140 5.89 3.01 -11.92
N VAL A 141 4.73 2.95 -11.30
CA VAL A 141 3.55 3.72 -11.68
C VAL A 141 2.92 4.29 -10.41
N LEU A 142 2.80 5.61 -10.33
CA LEU A 142 2.15 6.24 -9.20
C LEU A 142 0.64 6.31 -9.45
N CYS A 143 -0.15 5.78 -8.53
CA CYS A 143 -1.61 5.80 -8.62
C CYS A 143 -2.25 6.36 -7.35
N GLU A 144 -3.51 6.79 -7.45
CA GLU A 144 -4.35 7.21 -6.34
C GLU A 144 -5.74 6.60 -6.44
N TRP A 145 -6.24 6.10 -5.31
CA TRP A 145 -7.66 5.81 -5.15
C TRP A 145 -8.38 7.04 -4.62
N ALA A 146 -9.30 7.57 -5.42
CA ALA A 146 -10.15 8.69 -5.06
C ALA A 146 -11.54 8.52 -5.69
N ASP A 147 -12.60 8.78 -4.93
CA ASP A 147 -13.99 8.71 -5.38
C ASP A 147 -14.36 7.34 -6.00
N GLY A 148 -13.78 6.26 -5.47
CA GLY A 148 -13.96 4.90 -5.98
C GLY A 148 -13.23 4.58 -7.29
N VAL A 149 -12.42 5.53 -7.81
CA VAL A 149 -11.67 5.39 -9.05
C VAL A 149 -10.18 5.24 -8.76
N HIS A 150 -9.53 4.32 -9.46
CA HIS A 150 -8.09 4.15 -9.47
C HIS A 150 -7.46 5.00 -10.58
N ARG A 151 -6.88 6.13 -10.19
CA ARG A 151 -6.27 7.11 -11.10
C ARG A 151 -4.79 6.80 -11.24
N ASN A 152 -4.31 6.67 -12.47
CA ASN A 152 -2.90 6.46 -12.79
C ASN A 152 -2.25 7.80 -13.19
N PHE A 153 -1.19 8.21 -12.51
CA PHE A 153 -0.46 9.46 -12.79
C PHE A 153 0.70 9.31 -13.78
N GLY A 154 0.89 8.12 -14.35
CA GLY A 154 1.98 7.81 -15.25
C GLY A 154 3.20 7.25 -14.54
N GLU A 155 4.37 7.58 -15.04
CA GLU A 155 5.65 7.13 -14.49
C GLU A 155 5.82 7.56 -13.03
N GLY A 156 6.14 6.59 -12.17
CA GLY A 156 6.36 6.81 -10.75
C GLY A 156 7.82 7.11 -10.41
N PRO A 157 8.10 7.52 -9.16
CA PRO A 157 9.47 7.61 -8.64
C PRO A 157 10.13 6.23 -8.53
N GLU A 158 11.43 6.20 -8.25
CA GLU A 158 12.09 4.97 -7.82
C GLU A 158 11.36 4.30 -6.65
N ALA A 159 11.39 2.97 -6.59
CA ALA A 159 10.70 2.16 -5.58
C ALA A 159 11.38 2.21 -4.19
N THR A 160 11.68 3.42 -3.71
CA THR A 160 12.24 3.70 -2.39
C THR A 160 11.25 4.53 -1.57
N GLU A 161 11.25 4.36 -0.25
CA GLU A 161 10.37 5.14 0.62
C GLU A 161 10.60 6.64 0.49
N SER A 162 11.86 7.07 0.39
CA SER A 162 12.21 8.50 0.29
C SER A 162 11.65 9.12 -1.00
N ALA A 163 11.87 8.50 -2.15
CA ALA A 163 11.41 9.03 -3.44
C ALA A 163 9.87 8.99 -3.53
N PHE A 164 9.25 7.97 -2.93
CA PHE A 164 7.80 7.90 -2.84
C PHE A 164 7.23 9.01 -1.96
N ILE A 165 7.77 9.23 -0.76
CA ILE A 165 7.36 10.33 0.13
C ILE A 165 7.47 11.69 -0.57
N GLU A 166 8.56 11.94 -1.28
CA GLU A 166 8.76 13.17 -2.06
C GLU A 166 7.70 13.32 -3.15
N ALA A 167 7.40 12.25 -3.90
CA ALA A 167 6.36 12.27 -4.92
C ALA A 167 4.97 12.54 -4.33
N LEU A 168 4.65 11.98 -3.17
CA LEU A 168 3.39 12.24 -2.46
C LEU A 168 3.31 13.68 -1.97
N ALA A 169 4.42 14.26 -1.49
CA ALA A 169 4.48 15.67 -1.09
C ALA A 169 4.12 16.60 -2.27
N GLY A 170 4.57 16.28 -3.49
CA GLY A 170 4.23 17.02 -4.70
C GLY A 170 2.78 16.85 -5.17
N LYS A 171 1.97 16.03 -4.51
CA LYS A 171 0.53 15.87 -4.79
C LYS A 171 -0.37 16.63 -3.82
N LEU A 172 0.16 17.12 -2.70
CA LEU A 172 -0.58 17.86 -1.68
C LEU A 172 -1.01 19.25 -2.14
#